data_AF-A0A7C1GTB1-F1
#
_entry.id   AF-A0A7C1GTB1-F1
#
_cell.length_a   1.000
_cell.length_b   1.000
_cell.length_c   1.000
_cell.angle_alpha   90.00
_cell.angle_beta   90.00
_cell.angle_gamma   90.00
#
_symmetry.space_group_name_H-M   'P 1'
#
loop_
_entity.id
_entity.type
_entity.pdbx_description
1 polymer ?
#
loop_
_entity_poly.entity_id
_entity_poly.type
_entity_poly.pdbx_seq_one_letter_code
_entity_poly.pdbx_strand_id
1 'polypeptide(L)'
;ATENAWKVVNHAMQIMGGIGYTNIYPIEKMLRDVRLIMIWTGTNEIMDLIIQHEFYKEFSEAKNPARNIEIDALEADREEEKVYE
;
A
#
# COMPACT_ATOMS: atom_id res chain seq x y z
N ALA A 1 -2.43 6.46 1.75
CA ALA A 1 -3.00 7.77 1.33
C ALA A 1 -2.07 8.94 1.65
N THR A 2 -1.56 9.02 2.88
CA THR A 2 -0.62 10.04 3.39
C THR A 2 0.69 10.11 2.59
N GLU A 3 1.29 8.96 2.27
CA GLU A 3 2.52 8.90 1.47
C GLU A 3 2.33 9.44 0.04
N ASN A 4 1.17 9.19 -0.57
CA ASN A 4 0.84 9.73 -1.89
C ASN A 4 0.66 11.24 -1.83
N ALA A 5 0.01 11.77 -0.78
CA ALA A 5 -0.10 13.21 -0.58
C ALA A 5 1.28 13.86 -0.45
N TRP A 6 2.21 13.22 0.26
CA TRP A 6 3.61 13.68 0.36
C TRP A 6 4.29 13.73 -1.01
N LYS A 7 4.19 12.66 -1.79
CA LYS A 7 4.76 12.60 -3.16
C LYS A 7 4.21 13.71 -4.05
N VAL A 8 2.90 13.88 -4.07
CA VAL A 8 2.22 14.91 -4.91
C VAL A 8 2.66 16.32 -4.51
N VAL A 9 2.61 16.65 -3.22
CA VAL A 9 2.97 18.00 -2.76
C VAL A 9 4.45 18.29 -2.96
N ASN A 10 5.32 17.29 -2.76
CA ASN A 10 6.75 17.44 -3.00
C ASN A 10 7.06 17.66 -4.50
N HIS A 11 6.39 16.93 -5.40
CA HIS A 11 6.53 17.17 -6.83
C HIS A 11 6.01 18.55 -7.24
N ALA A 12 4.87 18.98 -6.71
CA ALA A 12 4.32 20.29 -7.00
C ALA A 12 5.25 21.43 -6.51
N MET A 13 5.89 21.26 -5.34
CA MET A 13 6.92 22.19 -4.85
C MET A 13 8.10 22.28 -5.82
N GLN A 14 8.60 21.14 -6.28
CA GLN A 14 9.73 21.08 -7.22
C GLN A 14 9.41 21.76 -8.56
N ILE A 15 8.18 21.59 -9.08
CA ILE A 15 7.72 22.22 -10.33
C ILE A 15 7.64 23.74 -10.17
N MET A 16 7.17 24.22 -9.00
CA MET A 16 7.03 25.65 -8.72
C MET A 16 8.39 26.35 -8.54
N GLY A 17 9.44 25.59 -8.19
CA GLY A 17 10.79 26.13 -8.03
C GLY A 17 10.88 27.16 -6.89
N GLY A 18 11.74 28.16 -7.05
CA GLY A 18 12.06 29.12 -5.98
C GLY A 18 10.86 29.87 -5.41
N ILE A 19 9.86 30.21 -6.23
CA ILE A 19 8.67 30.93 -5.76
C ILE A 19 7.79 30.07 -4.84
N GLY A 20 7.84 28.74 -4.98
CA GLY A 20 7.11 27.81 -4.12
C GLY A 20 7.62 27.79 -2.67
N TYR A 21 8.86 28.22 -2.42
CA TYR A 21 9.41 28.35 -1.06
C TYR A 21 9.04 29.66 -0.37
N THR A 22 8.36 30.57 -1.08
CA THR A 22 7.90 31.85 -0.51
C THR A 22 6.47 31.74 -0.01
N ASN A 23 6.05 32.68 0.84
CA ASN A 23 4.67 32.73 1.35
C ASN A 23 3.69 33.34 0.34
N ILE A 24 4.05 33.43 -0.95
CA ILE A 24 3.19 33.98 -2.01
C ILE A 24 2.12 32.96 -2.40
N TYR A 25 2.51 31.67 -2.51
CA TYR A 25 1.61 30.56 -2.79
C TYR A 25 1.60 29.60 -1.61
N PRO A 26 0.47 28.97 -1.25
CA PRO A 26 0.31 28.21 -0.01
C PRO A 26 0.95 26.81 -0.02
N ILE A 27 1.85 26.54 -0.98
CA ILE A 27 2.40 25.19 -1.20
C ILE A 27 3.44 24.79 -0.15
N GLU A 28 4.19 25.74 0.38
CA GLU A 28 5.10 25.62 1.50
C GLU A 28 4.35 25.26 2.80
N LYS A 29 3.15 25.80 2.98
CA LYS A 29 2.27 25.41 4.08
C LYS A 29 1.79 23.97 3.91
N MET A 30 1.27 23.61 2.74
CA MET A 30 0.82 22.25 2.45
C MET A 30 1.94 21.21 2.66
N LEU A 31 3.17 21.52 2.24
CA LEU A 31 4.32 20.64 2.41
C LEU A 31 4.64 20.39 3.89
N ARG A 32 4.53 21.41 4.75
CA ARG A 32 4.68 21.26 6.21
C ARG A 32 3.57 20.44 6.82
N ASP A 33 2.31 20.71 6.45
CA ASP A 33 1.15 20.02 7.01
C ASP A 33 1.18 18.52 6.66
N VAL A 34 1.48 18.18 5.41
CA VAL A 34 1.57 16.78 4.97
C VAL A 34 2.74 16.05 5.62
N ARG A 35 3.84 16.75 5.93
CA ARG A 35 4.97 16.14 6.66
C ARG A 35 4.56 15.69 8.06
N LEU A 36 3.74 16.48 8.76
CA LEU A 36 3.25 16.15 10.09
C LEU A 36 2.31 14.93 10.07
N ILE A 37 1.44 14.84 9.06
CA ILE A 37 0.44 13.76 8.96
C ILE A 37 1.10 12.37 8.83
N MET A 38 2.33 12.27 8.33
CA MET A 38 3.04 10.98 8.21
C MET A 38 3.49 10.38 9.56
N ILE A 39 3.56 11.18 10.61
CA ILE A 39 3.97 10.74 11.95
C ILE A 39 2.83 10.82 12.98
N TRP A 40 1.80 11.61 12.66
CA TRP A 40 0.71 11.86 13.58
C TRP A 40 -0.20 10.64 13.67
N THR A 41 -0.66 10.31 14.88
CA THR A 41 -1.56 9.17 15.16
C THR A 41 -1.01 7.79 14.79
N GLY A 42 0.32 7.68 14.64
CA GLY A 42 1.02 6.47 14.21
C GLY A 42 1.83 6.75 12.95
N THR A 43 3.10 6.35 12.91
CA THR A 43 3.89 6.52 11.69
C THR A 43 3.37 5.59 10.60
N ASN A 44 3.55 5.95 9.33
CA ASN A 44 3.15 5.09 8.22
C ASN A 44 3.70 3.65 8.38
N GLU A 45 4.94 3.50 8.83
CA GLU A 45 5.57 2.19 9.02
C GLU A 45 4.91 1.35 10.13
N ILE A 46 4.49 1.99 11.23
CA ILE A 46 3.77 1.29 12.31
C ILE A 46 2.37 0.90 11.84
N MET A 47 1.69 1.76 11.08
CA MET A 47 0.38 1.44 10.50
C MET A 47 0.49 0.25 9.53
N ASP A 48 1.52 0.22 8.68
CA ASP A 48 1.79 -0.89 7.77
C ASP A 48 2.07 -2.19 8.54
N LEU A 49 2.83 -2.13 9.65
CA LEU A 49 3.08 -3.29 10.50
C LEU A 49 1.80 -3.82 11.16
N ILE A 50 0.91 -2.94 11.62
CA ILE A 50 -0.40 -3.33 12.19
C ILE A 50 -1.24 -4.03 11.12
N ILE A 51 -1.32 -3.46 9.92
CA ILE A 51 -2.06 -4.06 8.80
C ILE A 51 -1.49 -5.45 8.47
N GLN A 52 -0.16 -5.58 8.39
CA GLN A 52 0.49 -6.87 8.14
C GLN A 52 0.16 -7.89 9.24
N HIS A 53 0.25 -7.48 10.50
CA HIS A 53 -0.01 -8.36 11.64
C HIS A 53 -1.45 -8.89 11.64
N GLU A 54 -2.43 -7.99 11.48
CA GLU A 54 -3.85 -8.37 11.43
C GLU A 54 -4.14 -9.25 10.20
N PHE A 55 -3.56 -8.92 9.04
CA PHE A 55 -3.69 -9.75 7.83
C PHE A 55 -3.15 -11.18 8.04
N TYR A 56 -1.98 -11.35 8.66
CA TYR A 56 -1.44 -12.68 8.91
C TYR A 56 -2.27 -13.48 9.91
N LYS A 57 -2.84 -12.81 10.91
CA LYS A 57 -3.74 -13.43 11.87
C LYS A 57 -5.03 -13.91 11.19
N GLU A 58 -5.66 -13.05 10.40
CA GLU A 58 -6.84 -13.42 9.59
C GLU A 58 -6.52 -14.57 8.64
N PHE A 59 -5.37 -14.52 7.94
CA PHE A 59 -4.95 -15.57 7.02
C PHE A 59 -4.70 -16.91 7.74
N SER A 60 -4.09 -16.87 8.94
CA SER A 60 -3.87 -18.08 9.74
C SER A 60 -5.17 -18.65 10.31
N GLU A 61 -6.16 -17.81 10.61
CA GLU A 61 -7.47 -18.22 11.14
C GLU A 61 -8.46 -18.59 10.02
N ALA A 62 -8.25 -18.10 8.81
CA ALA A 62 -9.04 -18.41 7.63
C ALA A 62 -8.90 -19.89 7.27
N LYS A 63 -9.92 -20.68 7.65
CA LYS A 63 -10.09 -22.09 7.29
C LYS A 63 -10.25 -22.38 5.79
N ASN A 64 -10.16 -21.37 4.94
CA ASN A 64 -10.39 -21.53 3.52
C ASN A 64 -9.04 -21.53 2.80
N PRO A 65 -8.48 -22.70 2.42
CA PRO A 65 -7.35 -22.70 1.52
C PRO A 65 -7.75 -21.91 0.28
N ALA A 66 -6.85 -21.11 -0.27
CA ALA A 66 -7.06 -20.47 -1.57
C ALA A 66 -7.69 -21.49 -2.51
N ARG A 67 -8.76 -21.11 -3.22
CA ARG A 67 -9.49 -21.99 -4.16
C ARG A 67 -8.46 -22.76 -4.97
N ASN A 68 -8.44 -24.07 -4.81
CA ASN A 68 -7.47 -24.89 -5.52
C ASN A 68 -7.87 -24.85 -7.01
N ILE A 69 -7.10 -24.14 -7.83
CA ILE A 69 -7.44 -23.96 -9.24
C ILE A 69 -7.33 -25.30 -9.99
N GLU A 70 -6.55 -26.25 -9.47
CA GLU A 70 -6.39 -27.58 -10.05
C GLU A 70 -7.67 -28.41 -9.96
N ILE A 71 -8.49 -28.24 -8.91
CA ILE A 71 -9.77 -28.96 -8.77
C ILE A 71 -10.89 -28.35 -9.63
N ASP A 72 -10.69 -27.16 -10.21
CA ASP A 72 -11.66 -26.54 -11.10
C ASP A 72 -11.56 -27.04 -12.55
N ALA A 73 -10.53 -27.83 -12.86
CA ALA A 73 -10.36 -28.43 -14.18
C ALA A 73 -11.36 -29.58 -14.41
N LEU A 74 -11.90 -29.67 -15.64
CA LEU A 74 -12.87 -30.70 -16.03
C LEU A 74 -12.40 -32.14 -15.84
N GLU A 75 -11.08 -32.36 -15.83
CA GLU A 75 -10.44 -33.67 -15.68
C GLU A 75 -9.47 -33.70 -14.48
N ALA A 76 -9.73 -32.91 -13.45
CA ALA A 76 -8.90 -32.84 -12.24
C ALA A 76 -8.63 -34.21 -11.57
N ASP A 77 -9.56 -35.15 -11.75
CA ASP A 77 -9.55 -36.49 -11.17
C ASP A 77 -8.57 -37.45 -11.89
N ARG A 78 -8.09 -37.09 -13.09
CA ARG A 78 -7.19 -37.92 -13.90
C ARG A 78 -5.73 -37.66 -13.55
N GLU A 79 -5.24 -38.30 -12.51
CA GLU A 79 -3.83 -38.21 -12.08
C GLU A 79 -2.85 -38.70 -13.17
N GLU A 80 -3.28 -39.61 -14.04
CA GLU A 80 -2.44 -40.22 -15.08
C GLU A 80 -2.11 -39.28 -16.25
N GLU A 81 -2.87 -38.20 -16.41
CA GLU A 81 -2.65 -37.17 -17.46
C GLU A 81 -1.89 -35.94 -16.94
N LYS A 82 -1.50 -35.92 -15.65
CA LYS A 82 -0.72 -34.81 -15.08
C LYS A 82 0.69 -34.81 -15.67
N VAL A 83 0.96 -33.82 -16.51
CA VAL A 83 2.31 -33.56 -17.03
C VAL A 83 3.09 -32.81 -15.96
N TYR A 84 3.98 -33.53 -15.29
CA TYR A 84 5.02 -32.94 -14.43
C TYR A 84 6.25 -32.71 -15.32
N GLU A 85 6.56 -31.45 -15.65
CA GLU A 85 7.90 -31.09 -16.17
C GLU A 85 8.97 -31.21 -15.07
#